data_AF-A0A924TZ91-F1
#
_entry.id   AF-A0A924TZ91-F1
#
_cell.length_a   1.000
_cell.length_b   1.000
_cell.length_c   1.000
_cell.angle_alpha   90.00
_cell.angle_beta   90.00
_cell.angle_gamma   90.00
#
_symmetry.space_group_name_H-M   'P 1'
#
loop_
_entity.id
_entity.type
_entity.pdbx_description
1 polymer ?
#
loop_
_entity_poly.entity_id
_entity_poly.type
_entity_poly.pdbx_seq_one_letter_code
_entity_poly.pdbx_strand_id
1 'polypeptide(L)'
;MNWQALAEHLFGADHGIHTDGDFLSGTALLDGESITVVGSTNHASIGIALALKQARVILDTMAQHPGRAILLLVDTQGQQLRRRDELLGIN
;
A
#
# COMPACT_ATOMS: atom_id res chain seq x y z
N MET A 1 6.16 -8.54 -8.20
CA MET A 1 5.38 -9.52 -7.41
C MET A 1 4.04 -9.83 -8.09
N ASN A 2 3.55 -11.08 -8.08
CA ASN A 2 2.14 -11.36 -8.43
C ASN A 2 1.26 -11.11 -7.19
N TRP A 3 0.78 -9.88 -7.04
CA TRP A 3 0.11 -9.45 -5.81
C TRP A 3 -1.28 -10.06 -5.64
N GLN A 4 -2.00 -10.35 -6.73
CA GLN A 4 -3.31 -11.00 -6.66
C GLN A 4 -3.19 -12.41 -6.10
N ALA A 5 -2.25 -13.21 -6.60
CA ALA A 5 -2.02 -14.56 -6.10
C ALA A 5 -1.58 -14.56 -4.62
N LEU A 6 -0.77 -13.57 -4.22
CA LEU A 6 -0.41 -13.39 -2.81
C LEU A 6 -1.63 -13.02 -1.95
N ALA A 7 -2.44 -12.06 -2.39
CA ALA A 7 -3.63 -11.62 -1.68
C ALA A 7 -4.67 -12.74 -1.54
N GLU A 8 -4.89 -13.52 -2.60
CA GLU A 8 -5.77 -14.68 -2.59
C GLU A 8 -5.25 -15.76 -1.64
N HIS A 9 -3.94 -15.99 -1.58
CA HIS A 9 -3.35 -16.94 -0.64
C HIS A 9 -3.48 -16.50 0.82
N LEU A 10 -3.37 -15.20 1.09
CA LEU A 10 -3.42 -14.66 2.45
C LEU A 10 -4.85 -14.47 2.98
N PHE A 11 -5.78 -14.08 2.11
CA PHE A 11 -7.11 -13.60 2.52
C PHE A 11 -8.28 -14.23 1.74
N GLY A 12 -8.01 -15.08 0.76
CA GLY A 12 -9.02 -15.69 -0.12
C GLY A 12 -9.39 -14.83 -1.32
N ALA A 13 -10.29 -15.35 -2.16
CA ALA A 13 -10.67 -14.71 -3.43
C ALA A 13 -11.30 -13.31 -3.25
N ASP A 14 -12.01 -13.08 -2.14
CA ASP A 14 -12.68 -11.82 -1.82
C ASP A 14 -11.84 -10.93 -0.88
N HIS A 15 -10.52 -10.90 -1.09
CA HIS A 15 -9.55 -10.23 -0.21
C HIS A 15 -9.70 -8.70 -0.05
N GLY A 16 -10.54 -8.03 -0.84
CA GLY A 16 -10.86 -6.60 -0.68
C GLY A 16 -9.74 -5.61 -1.04
N ILE A 17 -8.66 -6.08 -1.67
CA ILE A 17 -7.53 -5.26 -2.11
C ILE A 17 -7.71 -4.87 -3.58
N HIS A 18 -7.54 -3.60 -3.90
CA HIS A 18 -7.63 -3.05 -5.24
C HIS A 18 -6.31 -2.37 -5.64
N THR A 19 -6.15 -2.18 -6.94
CA THR A 19 -5.01 -1.45 -7.51
C THR A 19 -5.47 -0.20 -8.25
N ASP A 20 -4.72 0.89 -8.10
CA ASP A 20 -4.79 2.12 -8.90
C ASP A 20 -3.39 2.42 -9.45
N GLY A 21 -3.11 1.91 -10.66
CA GLY A 21 -1.77 1.91 -11.24
C GLY A 21 -0.82 1.02 -10.44
N ASP A 22 0.19 1.63 -9.84
CA ASP A 22 1.17 0.94 -8.99
C ASP A 22 0.81 0.96 -7.49
N PHE A 23 -0.28 1.63 -7.12
CA PHE A 23 -0.72 1.77 -5.74
C PHE A 23 -1.70 0.65 -5.37
N LEU A 24 -1.43 -0.04 -4.27
CA LEU A 24 -2.34 -1.03 -3.70
C LEU A 24 -2.99 -0.48 -2.44
N SER A 25 -4.29 -0.70 -2.30
CA SER A 25 -5.03 -0.38 -1.07
C SER A 25 -6.24 -1.28 -0.87
N GLY A 26 -6.72 -1.38 0.36
CA GLY A 26 -7.95 -2.12 0.65
C GLY A 26 -8.12 -2.44 2.12
N THR A 27 -9.10 -3.27 2.40
CA THR A 27 -9.34 -3.82 3.73
C THR A 27 -9.52 -5.32 3.58
N ALA A 28 -8.80 -6.09 4.40
CA ALA A 28 -8.87 -7.54 4.43
C ALA A 28 -9.29 -8.02 5.82
N LEU A 29 -9.68 -9.29 5.92
CA LEU A 29 -9.92 -9.97 7.19
C LEU A 29 -8.75 -10.91 7.49
N LEU A 30 -8.23 -10.83 8.71
CA LEU A 30 -7.19 -11.73 9.22
C LEU A 30 -7.61 -12.18 10.62
N ASP A 31 -7.79 -13.48 10.82
CA ASP A 31 -8.26 -14.07 12.09
C ASP A 31 -9.55 -13.43 12.63
N GLY A 32 -10.45 -13.01 11.74
CA GLY A 32 -11.71 -12.35 12.08
C GLY A 32 -11.60 -10.85 12.36
N GLU A 33 -10.39 -10.30 12.40
CA GLU A 33 -10.13 -8.88 12.58
C GLU A 33 -9.92 -8.17 11.24
N SER A 34 -10.44 -6.96 11.14
CA SER A 34 -10.31 -6.15 9.93
C SER A 34 -8.96 -5.43 9.94
N ILE A 35 -8.17 -5.60 8.87
CA ILE A 35 -6.87 -4.97 8.69
C ILE A 35 -6.89 -4.04 7.48
N THR A 36 -6.20 -2.91 7.57
CA THR A 36 -5.95 -2.06 6.40
C THR A 36 -4.78 -2.64 5.62
N VAL A 37 -4.92 -2.76 4.30
CA VAL A 37 -3.82 -3.11 3.41
C VAL A 37 -3.46 -1.89 2.58
N VAL A 38 -2.18 -1.59 2.49
CA VAL A 38 -1.63 -0.53 1.66
C VAL A 38 -0.31 -1.01 1.06
N GLY A 39 0.06 -0.54 -0.13
CA GLY A 39 1.32 -0.99 -0.71
C GLY A 39 1.55 -0.53 -2.14
N SER A 40 2.41 -1.28 -2.82
CA SER A 40 2.76 -1.03 -4.21
C SER A 40 3.00 -2.31 -4.99
N THR A 41 2.97 -2.22 -6.31
CA THR A 41 3.26 -3.34 -7.22
C THR A 41 4.12 -2.90 -8.41
N ASN A 42 4.39 -3.82 -9.34
CA ASN A 42 5.16 -3.61 -10.57
C ASN A 42 6.59 -3.09 -10.36
N HIS A 43 7.23 -3.43 -9.24
CA HIS A 43 8.56 -2.90 -8.91
C HIS A 43 8.61 -1.36 -8.89
N ALA A 44 7.48 -0.72 -8.56
CA ALA A 44 7.36 0.72 -8.63
C ALA A 44 8.45 1.42 -7.83
N SER A 45 9.05 2.44 -8.43
CA SER A 45 9.91 3.36 -7.71
C SER A 45 9.04 4.24 -6.83
N ILE A 46 9.37 4.35 -5.54
CA ILE A 46 8.59 5.21 -4.63
C ILE A 46 8.91 6.68 -4.96
N GLY A 47 8.03 7.30 -5.74
CA GLY A 47 7.97 8.74 -5.97
C GLY A 47 6.99 9.44 -5.01
N ILE A 48 6.97 10.77 -5.01
CA ILE A 48 6.22 11.55 -4.01
C ILE A 48 4.71 11.31 -4.07
N ALA A 49 4.14 11.11 -5.26
CA ALA A 49 2.71 10.88 -5.43
C ALA A 49 2.27 9.56 -4.77
N LEU A 50 3.06 8.49 -4.96
CA LEU A 50 2.79 7.19 -4.35
C LEU A 50 2.96 7.26 -2.83
N ALA A 51 4.02 7.94 -2.36
CA ALA A 51 4.25 8.15 -0.94
C ALA A 51 3.09 8.92 -0.27
N LEU A 52 2.60 9.99 -0.89
CA LEU A 52 1.47 10.78 -0.37
C LEU A 52 0.16 9.98 -0.37
N LYS A 53 -0.11 9.18 -1.41
CA LYS A 53 -1.28 8.28 -1.44
C LYS A 53 -1.23 7.26 -0.30
N GLN A 54 -0.07 6.61 -0.09
CA GLN A 54 0.12 5.65 1.00
C GLN A 54 -0.01 6.33 2.37
N ALA A 55 0.61 7.50 2.57
CA ALA A 55 0.53 8.26 3.81
C ALA A 55 -0.92 8.64 4.14
N ARG A 56 -1.71 9.02 3.14
CA ARG A 56 -3.13 9.34 3.33
C ARG A 56 -3.91 8.15 3.90
N VAL A 57 -3.74 6.96 3.33
CA VAL A 57 -4.42 5.74 3.82
C VAL A 57 -4.01 5.40 5.25
N ILE A 58 -2.73 5.53 5.58
CA ILE A 58 -2.23 5.29 6.94
C ILE A 58 -2.86 6.26 7.93
N LEU A 59 -2.81 7.57 7.63
CA LEU A 59 -3.36 8.61 8.51
C LEU A 59 -4.88 8.48 8.67
N ASP A 60 -5.60 8.20 7.59
CA ASP A 60 -7.05 7.98 7.63
C ASP A 60 -7.38 6.73 8.47
N THR A 61 -6.61 5.65 8.36
CA THR A 61 -6.77 4.45 9.19
C THR A 61 -6.56 4.76 10.67
N MET A 62 -5.48 5.47 11.00
CA MET A 62 -5.19 5.85 12.39
C MET A 62 -6.29 6.75 12.99
N ALA A 63 -6.85 7.66 12.20
CA ALA A 63 -7.89 8.57 12.65
C ALA A 63 -9.26 7.90 12.79
N GLN A 64 -9.63 7.04 11.84
CA GLN A 64 -10.98 6.47 11.74
C GLN A 64 -11.10 5.10 12.43
N HIS A 65 -10.00 4.37 12.53
CA HIS A 65 -9.94 3.03 13.11
C HIS A 65 -8.73 2.88 14.05
N PRO A 66 -8.71 3.57 15.20
CA PRO A 66 -7.60 3.48 16.15
C PRO A 66 -7.31 2.03 16.56
N GLY A 67 -6.05 1.63 16.48
CA GLY A 67 -5.60 0.27 16.82
C GLY A 67 -5.76 -0.77 15.69
N ARG A 68 -6.40 -0.43 14.56
CA ARG A 68 -6.46 -1.33 13.39
C ARG A 68 -5.06 -1.59 12.85
N ALA A 69 -4.73 -2.87 12.64
CA ALA A 69 -3.47 -3.25 12.04
C ALA A 69 -3.38 -2.79 10.57
N ILE A 70 -2.17 -2.37 10.17
CA ILE A 70 -1.86 -1.96 8.81
C ILE A 70 -0.83 -2.95 8.25
N LEU A 71 -1.20 -3.66 7.17
CA LEU A 71 -0.30 -4.49 6.41
C LEU A 71 0.25 -3.71 5.21
N LEU A 72 1.58 -3.60 5.15
CA LEU A 72 2.28 -2.98 4.03
C LEU A 72 2.74 -4.04 3.02
N LEU A 73 2.18 -4.02 1.81
CA LEU A 73 2.65 -4.84 0.69
C LEU A 73 3.77 -4.13 -0.07
N VAL A 74 4.96 -4.74 -0.09
CA VAL A 74 6.16 -4.15 -0.67
C VAL A 74 6.59 -4.93 -1.91
N ASP A 75 6.56 -4.27 -3.05
CA ASP A 75 7.12 -4.74 -4.32
C ASP A 75 7.77 -3.55 -5.03
N THR A 76 8.78 -2.97 -4.38
CA THR A 76 9.49 -1.79 -4.87
C THR A 76 10.92 -2.14 -5.26
N GLN A 77 11.51 -1.36 -6.17
CA GLN A 77 12.95 -1.42 -6.47
C GLN A 77 13.78 -0.41 -5.66
N GLY A 78 13.20 0.18 -4.61
CA GLY A 78 13.79 1.26 -3.82
C GLY A 78 13.26 2.65 -4.22
N GLN A 79 13.97 3.71 -3.79
CA GLN A 79 13.59 5.09 -4.08
C GLN A 79 13.84 5.48 -5.54
N GLN A 80 12.97 6.34 -6.07
CA GLN A 80 13.13 6.91 -7.41
C GLN A 80 14.12 8.08 -7.39
N LEU A 81 15.32 7.90 -7.93
CA LEU A 81 16.30 9.00 -8.08
C LEU A 81 15.92 9.91 -9.26
N ARG A 82 14.96 10.81 -9.06
CA ARG A 82 14.54 11.81 -10.06
C ARG A 82 14.59 13.21 -9.48
N ARG A 83 15.29 14.12 -10.17
CA ARG A 83 15.47 15.54 -9.78
C ARG A 83 14.15 16.26 -9.44
N ARG A 84 13.05 15.92 -10.10
CA ARG A 84 11.73 16.51 -9.81
C ARG A 84 11.25 16.13 -8.40
N ASP A 85 11.40 14.87 -8.02
CA ASP A 85 10.89 14.38 -6.75
C ASP A 85 11.80 14.81 -5.59
N GLU A 86 13.12 14.92 -5.83
CA GLU A 86 14.08 15.60 -4.93
C GLU A 86 13.66 17.03 -4.61
N LEU A 87 13.31 17.81 -5.65
CA LEU A 87 12.84 19.20 -5.48
C LEU A 87 11.51 19.31 -4.74
N LEU A 88 10.77 18.20 -4.60
CA LEU A 88 9.54 18.11 -3.83
C LEU A 88 9.76 17.53 -2.42
N GLY A 89 11.01 17.32 -2.01
CA GLY A 89 11.37 16.93 -0.65
C GLY A 89 11.21 15.43 -0.36
N ILE A 90 11.49 14.57 -1.35
CA ILE A 90 11.46 13.11 -1.14
C ILE A 90 12.69 12.55 -0.39
N ASN A 91 13.72 13.38 -0.16
CA ASN A 91 14.93 13.09 0.62
C ASN A 91 15.01 13.96 1.87
#